data_AF-A0A8D6XS86-F1
#
_entry.id   AF-A0A8D6XS86-F1
#
_cell.length_a   1.000
_cell.length_b   1.000
_cell.length_c   1.000
_cell.angle_alpha   90.00
_cell.angle_beta   90.00
_cell.angle_gamma   90.00
#
_symmetry.space_group_name_H-M   'P 1'
#
loop_
_entity.id
_entity.type
_entity.pdbx_description
1 polymer ?
#
loop_
_entity_poly.entity_id
_entity_poly.type
_entity_poly.pdbx_seq_one_letter_code
_entity_poly.pdbx_strand_id
1 'polypeptide(L)'
;MIKAYIDFWKRAFDFSGRSTRPDYWWVYLINVIISTILVVGFVLIPFFSNVSHNPAILNDSTEIQKMILKYMSPIMIFGLIILIPQLSLQFRRLRDAGIHPAWGLLSCVGLVPILTFFSFIGSIVLIIMSCQPTKPAPETLFDKVE
;
A
#
# COMPACT_ATOMS: atom_id res chain seq x y z
N MET A 1 -10.40 -10.08 -10.14
CA MET A 1 -10.25 -8.62 -9.92
C MET A 1 -11.18 -8.11 -8.81
N ILE A 2 -12.47 -7.84 -9.03
CA ILE A 2 -13.36 -7.28 -7.98
C ILE A 2 -13.48 -8.21 -6.76
N LYS A 3 -13.60 -9.53 -6.98
CA LYS A 3 -13.63 -10.53 -5.89
C LYS A 3 -12.39 -10.47 -5.00
N ALA A 4 -11.20 -10.35 -5.59
CA ALA A 4 -9.94 -10.22 -4.86
C ALA A 4 -9.88 -8.95 -4.00
N TYR A 5 -10.44 -7.83 -4.51
CA TYR A 5 -10.53 -6.59 -3.74
C TYR A 5 -11.55 -6.69 -2.59
N ILE A 6 -12.69 -7.34 -2.80
CA ILE A 6 -13.65 -7.59 -1.72
C ILE A 6 -13.04 -8.52 -0.65
N ASP A 7 -12.32 -9.55 -1.07
CA ASP A 7 -11.65 -10.48 -0.16
C ASP A 7 -10.49 -9.82 0.60
N PHE A 8 -9.82 -8.84 -0.01
CA PHE A 8 -8.83 -8.00 0.66
C PHE A 8 -9.41 -7.26 1.87
N TRP A 9 -10.58 -6.63 1.71
CA TRP A 9 -11.27 -5.94 2.81
C TRP A 9 -11.87 -6.92 3.82
N LYS A 10 -12.52 -8.00 3.37
CA LYS A 10 -13.11 -9.00 4.27
C LYS A 10 -12.08 -9.70 5.14
N ARG A 11 -10.91 -9.96 4.59
CA ARG A 11 -9.82 -10.62 5.29
C ARG A 11 -8.81 -9.60 5.83
N ALA A 12 -9.18 -8.34 6.02
CA ALA A 12 -8.25 -7.31 6.50
C ALA A 12 -7.54 -7.69 7.81
N PHE A 13 -8.21 -8.44 8.69
CA PHE A 13 -7.67 -8.85 10.01
C PHE A 13 -7.19 -10.31 10.09
N ASP A 14 -7.22 -11.07 8.98
CA ASP A 14 -6.76 -12.47 8.96
C ASP A 14 -5.27 -12.55 8.61
N PHE A 15 -4.39 -12.72 9.59
CA PHE A 15 -2.95 -12.79 9.32
C PHE A 15 -2.44 -14.20 9.00
N SER A 16 -3.31 -15.22 8.90
CA SER A 16 -2.90 -16.64 8.78
C SER A 16 -3.19 -17.24 7.41
N GLY A 17 -4.14 -16.67 6.68
CA GLY A 17 -4.55 -17.15 5.37
C GLY A 17 -3.47 -17.17 4.27
N ARG A 18 -3.65 -18.03 3.27
CA ARG A 18 -2.91 -17.97 2.00
C ARG A 18 -3.59 -17.04 1.00
N SER A 19 -2.80 -16.33 0.20
CA SER A 19 -3.29 -15.50 -0.91
C SER A 19 -2.63 -15.93 -2.21
N THR A 20 -3.41 -16.11 -3.27
CA THR A 20 -2.84 -16.50 -4.56
C THR A 20 -2.10 -15.30 -5.20
N ARG A 21 -1.08 -15.57 -6.02
CA ARG A 21 -0.28 -14.50 -6.67
C ARG A 21 -1.15 -13.55 -7.52
N PRO A 22 -2.14 -14.03 -8.30
CA PRO A 22 -3.00 -13.15 -9.09
C PRO A 22 -3.84 -12.22 -8.21
N ASP A 23 -4.33 -12.70 -7.06
CA ASP A 23 -5.15 -11.88 -6.16
C ASP A 23 -4.36 -10.69 -5.60
N TYR A 24 -3.08 -10.92 -5.25
CA TYR A 24 -2.17 -9.87 -4.81
C TYR A 24 -2.00 -8.78 -5.89
N TRP A 25 -1.71 -9.17 -7.13
CA TRP A 25 -1.48 -8.24 -8.22
C TRP A 25 -2.73 -7.42 -8.56
N TRP A 26 -3.90 -8.05 -8.55
CA TRP A 26 -5.15 -7.33 -8.77
C TRP A 26 -5.42 -6.31 -7.67
N VAL A 27 -5.18 -6.64 -6.41
CA VAL A 27 -5.33 -5.70 -5.29
C VAL A 27 -4.32 -4.56 -5.39
N TYR A 28 -3.07 -4.86 -5.72
CA TYR A 28 -2.02 -3.86 -5.91
C TYR A 28 -2.37 -2.85 -7.01
N LEU A 29 -2.78 -3.33 -8.19
CA LEU A 29 -3.18 -2.46 -9.29
C LEU A 29 -4.38 -1.58 -8.95
N ILE A 30 -5.39 -2.16 -8.27
CA ILE A 30 -6.57 -1.39 -7.82
C ILE A 30 -6.16 -0.30 -6.83
N ASN A 31 -5.29 -0.61 -5.87
CA ASN A 31 -4.78 0.39 -4.92
C ASN A 31 -3.98 1.49 -5.63
N VAL A 32 -3.15 1.17 -6.64
CA VAL A 32 -2.43 2.17 -7.44
C VAL A 32 -3.39 3.10 -8.18
N ILE A 33 -4.46 2.55 -8.79
CA ILE A 33 -5.48 3.35 -9.48
C ILE A 33 -6.20 4.27 -8.49
N ILE A 34 -6.64 3.74 -7.35
CA ILE A 34 -7.34 4.52 -6.32
C ILE A 34 -6.43 5.63 -5.77
N SER A 35 -5.18 5.33 -5.44
CA SER A 35 -4.21 6.32 -4.97
C SER A 35 -3.97 7.41 -6.02
N THR A 36 -3.88 7.05 -7.29
CA THR A 36 -3.71 8.04 -8.38
C THR A 36 -4.92 8.98 -8.47
N ILE A 37 -6.13 8.42 -8.44
CA ILE A 37 -7.38 9.22 -8.48
C ILE A 37 -7.46 10.14 -7.27
N LEU A 38 -7.10 9.65 -6.07
CA LEU A 38 -7.11 10.46 -4.86
C LEU A 38 -6.10 11.61 -4.90
N VAL A 39 -4.87 11.35 -5.36
CA VAL A 39 -3.84 12.41 -5.49
C VAL A 39 -4.26 13.46 -6.53
N VAL A 40 -4.77 13.02 -7.68
CA VAL A 40 -5.23 13.95 -8.71
C VAL A 40 -6.42 14.78 -8.21
N GLY A 41 -7.43 14.13 -7.65
CA GLY A 41 -8.66 14.77 -7.21
C GLY A 41 -8.51 15.69 -6.00
N PHE A 42 -7.77 15.23 -4.98
CA PHE A 42 -7.65 15.96 -3.71
C PHE A 42 -6.42 16.85 -3.61
N VAL A 43 -5.36 16.61 -4.38
CA VAL A 43 -4.13 17.43 -4.33
C VAL A 43 -3.95 18.25 -5.59
N LEU A 44 -3.82 17.61 -6.75
CA LEU A 44 -3.39 18.31 -7.97
C LEU A 44 -4.44 19.31 -8.47
N ILE A 45 -5.68 18.87 -8.66
CA ILE A 45 -6.78 19.75 -9.13
C ILE A 45 -6.94 21.00 -8.23
N PRO A 46 -7.13 20.86 -6.90
CA PRO A 46 -7.29 22.02 -6.04
C PRO A 46 -6.02 22.87 -5.94
N PHE A 47 -4.82 22.26 -5.96
CA PHE A 47 -3.58 23.02 -5.97
C PHE A 47 -3.51 23.95 -7.19
N PHE A 48 -3.70 23.40 -8.40
CA PHE A 48 -3.65 24.18 -9.63
C PHE A 48 -4.78 25.22 -9.73
N SER A 49 -5.99 24.91 -9.22
CA SER A 49 -7.11 25.86 -9.23
C SER A 49 -6.89 27.04 -8.27
N ASN A 50 -6.28 26.81 -7.10
CA ASN A 50 -6.01 27.89 -6.15
C ASN A 50 -4.87 28.79 -6.64
N VAL A 51 -3.79 28.19 -7.18
CA VAL A 51 -2.64 28.93 -7.72
C VAL A 51 -3.03 29.77 -8.95
N SER A 52 -3.91 29.27 -9.81
CA SER A 52 -4.38 30.03 -10.97
C SER A 52 -5.30 31.19 -10.61
N HIS A 53 -6.17 31.02 -9.61
CA HIS A 53 -7.07 32.08 -9.16
C HIS A 53 -6.32 33.19 -8.41
N ASN A 54 -5.35 32.83 -7.56
CA ASN A 54 -4.59 33.79 -6.75
C ASN A 54 -3.11 33.34 -6.67
N PRO A 55 -2.24 33.80 -7.58
CA PRO A 55 -0.83 33.38 -7.60
C PRO A 55 -0.04 33.88 -6.37
N ALA A 56 -0.53 34.91 -5.68
CA ALA A 56 0.06 35.43 -4.44
C ALA A 56 0.12 34.39 -3.30
N ILE A 57 -0.70 33.31 -3.37
CA ILE A 57 -0.69 32.21 -2.41
C ILE A 57 0.70 31.56 -2.32
N LEU A 58 1.47 31.51 -3.42
CA LEU A 58 2.80 30.90 -3.42
C LEU A 58 3.85 31.70 -2.61
N ASN A 59 3.59 32.98 -2.35
CA ASN A 59 4.46 33.84 -1.55
C ASN A 59 4.04 33.90 -0.08
N ASP A 60 2.83 33.47 0.26
CA ASP A 60 2.34 33.42 1.65
C ASP A 60 2.49 32.00 2.21
N SER A 61 3.48 31.82 3.07
CA SER A 61 3.76 30.53 3.72
C SER A 61 2.60 30.01 4.56
N THR A 62 1.74 30.89 5.09
CA THR A 62 0.62 30.50 5.94
C THR A 62 -0.55 29.92 5.13
N GLU A 63 -0.80 30.46 3.95
CA GLU A 63 -1.84 29.96 3.05
C GLU A 63 -1.42 28.62 2.41
N ILE A 64 -0.13 28.45 2.10
CA ILE A 64 0.41 27.16 1.67
C ILE A 64 0.21 26.09 2.76
N GLN A 65 0.47 26.43 4.02
CA GLN A 65 0.28 25.49 5.14
C GLN A 65 -1.19 25.08 5.30
N LYS A 66 -2.13 26.04 5.24
CA LYS A 66 -3.58 25.76 5.30
C LYS A 66 -4.02 24.88 4.14
N MET A 67 -3.51 25.16 2.93
CA MET A 67 -3.77 24.37 1.74
C MET A 67 -3.30 22.92 1.92
N ILE A 68 -2.06 22.72 2.39
CA ILE A 68 -1.51 21.39 2.65
C ILE A 68 -2.36 20.65 3.68
N LEU A 69 -2.67 21.26 4.82
CA LEU A 69 -3.48 20.63 5.87
C LEU A 69 -4.89 20.25 5.38
N LYS A 70 -5.55 21.14 4.62
CA LYS A 70 -6.90 20.91 4.11
C LYS A 70 -6.97 19.77 3.11
N TYR A 71 -6.02 19.73 2.16
CA TYR A 71 -6.04 18.76 1.06
C TYR A 71 -5.33 17.44 1.39
N MET A 72 -4.37 17.43 2.32
CA MET A 72 -3.63 16.23 2.74
C MET A 72 -4.35 15.43 3.83
N SER A 73 -5.14 16.08 4.69
CA SER A 73 -5.86 15.41 5.79
C SER A 73 -6.76 14.23 5.36
N PRO A 74 -7.61 14.33 4.31
CA PRO A 74 -8.42 13.18 3.88
C PRO A 74 -7.58 12.01 3.36
N ILE A 75 -6.44 12.30 2.72
CA ILE A 75 -5.52 11.28 2.21
C ILE A 75 -4.83 10.55 3.37
N MET A 76 -4.44 11.28 4.42
CA MET A 76 -3.86 10.67 5.62
C MET A 76 -4.85 9.71 6.30
N ILE A 77 -6.12 10.10 6.42
CA ILE A 77 -7.17 9.25 7.00
C ILE A 77 -7.38 8.01 6.13
N PHE A 78 -7.47 8.18 4.80
CA PHE A 78 -7.62 7.06 3.88
C PHE A 78 -6.43 6.09 3.92
N GLY A 79 -5.21 6.64 3.99
CA GLY A 79 -3.98 5.87 4.15
C GLY A 79 -3.97 5.04 5.44
N LEU A 80 -4.43 5.60 6.56
CA LEU A 80 -4.57 4.89 7.84
C LEU A 80 -5.56 3.72 7.75
N ILE A 81 -6.67 3.89 7.03
CA ILE A 81 -7.68 2.84 6.86
C ILE A 81 -7.13 1.69 6.01
N ILE A 82 -6.41 1.98 4.93
CA ILE A 82 -5.81 0.96 4.05
C ILE A 82 -4.58 0.29 4.65
N LEU A 83 -3.92 0.93 5.63
CA LEU A 83 -2.69 0.42 6.23
C LEU A 83 -2.87 -0.97 6.84
N ILE A 84 -3.98 -1.22 7.53
CA ILE A 84 -4.28 -2.52 8.17
C ILE A 84 -4.42 -3.65 7.13
N PRO A 85 -5.34 -3.56 6.14
CA PRO A 85 -5.49 -4.63 5.16
C PRO A 85 -4.24 -4.78 4.27
N GLN A 86 -3.51 -3.70 3.99
CA GLN A 86 -2.27 -3.76 3.23
C GLN A 86 -1.17 -4.53 3.98
N LEU A 87 -1.03 -4.30 5.29
CA LEU A 87 -0.13 -5.07 6.15
C LEU A 87 -0.51 -6.54 6.21
N SER A 88 -1.80 -6.83 6.37
CA SER A 88 -2.31 -8.20 6.41
C SER A 88 -1.94 -8.97 5.15
N LEU A 89 -2.13 -8.36 3.97
CA LEU A 89 -1.75 -8.96 2.69
C LEU A 89 -0.24 -9.17 2.57
N GLN A 90 0.57 -8.20 2.99
CA GLN A 90 2.04 -8.29 2.96
C GLN A 90 2.57 -9.40 3.87
N PHE A 91 2.04 -9.52 5.09
CA PHE A 91 2.44 -10.57 6.02
C PHE A 91 2.14 -11.98 5.50
N ARG A 92 1.00 -12.18 4.83
CA ARG A 92 0.68 -13.44 4.18
C ARG A 92 1.66 -13.76 3.06
N ARG A 93 1.94 -12.78 2.19
CA ARG A 93 2.79 -13.01 1.02
C ARG A 93 4.24 -13.27 1.40
N LEU A 94 4.78 -12.56 2.40
CA LEU A 94 6.13 -12.78 2.92
C LEU A 94 6.27 -14.17 3.55
N ARG A 95 5.26 -14.61 4.31
CA ARG A 95 5.21 -15.97 4.87
C ARG A 95 5.14 -17.03 3.77
N ASP A 96 4.31 -16.79 2.76
CA ASP A 96 4.15 -17.68 1.59
C ASP A 96 5.42 -17.73 0.70
N ALA A 97 6.27 -16.70 0.75
CA ALA A 97 7.60 -16.68 0.10
C ALA A 97 8.71 -17.32 0.97
N GLY A 98 8.40 -17.63 2.24
CA GLY A 98 9.38 -18.14 3.21
C GLY A 98 10.41 -17.10 3.64
N ILE A 99 10.05 -15.82 3.61
CA ILE A 99 10.87 -14.67 4.02
C ILE A 99 10.38 -14.15 5.37
N HIS A 100 11.30 -13.64 6.19
CA HIS A 100 10.98 -13.12 7.52
C HIS A 100 9.91 -12.01 7.44
N PRO A 101 8.78 -12.12 8.18
CA PRO A 101 7.64 -11.20 8.09
C PRO A 101 7.99 -9.75 8.45
N ALA A 102 9.11 -9.50 9.12
CA ALA A 102 9.60 -8.16 9.46
C ALA A 102 9.80 -7.24 8.23
N TRP A 103 9.97 -7.77 7.02
CA TRP A 103 10.02 -6.95 5.81
C TRP A 103 8.70 -6.23 5.49
N GLY A 104 7.55 -6.75 5.96
CA GLY A 104 6.26 -6.08 5.83
C GLY A 104 6.16 -4.84 6.72
N LEU A 105 6.82 -4.88 7.88
CA LEU A 105 6.93 -3.75 8.79
C LEU A 105 7.76 -2.60 8.17
N LEU A 106 8.71 -2.89 7.29
CA LEU A 106 9.46 -1.89 6.53
C LEU A 106 8.54 -1.02 5.65
N SER A 107 7.43 -1.57 5.16
CA SER A 107 6.44 -0.80 4.41
C SER A 107 5.68 0.20 5.30
N CYS A 108 5.51 -0.06 6.60
CA CYS A 108 4.90 0.89 7.56
C CYS A 108 5.77 2.10 7.85
N VAL A 109 7.09 1.98 7.67
CA VAL A 109 8.05 3.06 7.95
C VAL A 109 7.86 4.25 7.01
N GLY A 110 7.11 4.09 5.91
CA GLY A 110 6.74 5.18 4.98
C GLY A 110 5.82 6.26 5.56
N LEU A 111 5.31 6.11 6.79
CA LEU A 111 4.58 7.18 7.49
C LEU A 111 5.47 8.35 7.91
N VAL A 112 6.79 8.16 7.99
CA VAL A 112 7.75 9.22 8.33
C VAL A 112 8.25 9.86 7.02
N PRO A 113 8.00 11.17 6.78
CA PRO A 113 8.35 11.84 5.52
C PRO A 113 9.82 11.71 5.13
N ILE A 114 10.75 11.75 6.09
CA ILE A 114 12.20 11.62 5.88
C ILE A 114 12.59 10.20 5.43
N LEU A 115 11.80 9.18 5.75
CA LEU A 115 12.05 7.76 5.43
C LEU A 115 11.22 7.27 4.23
N THR A 116 10.40 8.13 3.60
CA THR A 116 9.61 7.79 2.40
C THR A 116 10.47 7.28 1.25
N PHE A 117 11.69 7.78 1.08
CA PHE A 117 12.65 7.25 0.09
C PHE A 117 13.03 5.78 0.36
N PHE A 118 13.20 5.39 1.62
CA PHE A 118 13.42 3.99 2.01
C PHE A 118 12.16 3.14 1.85
N SER A 119 10.98 3.73 2.04
CA SER A 119 9.69 3.07 1.82
C SER A 119 9.41 2.76 0.34
N PHE A 120 9.87 3.62 -0.58
CA PHE A 120 9.86 3.34 -2.02
C PHE A 120 10.76 2.16 -2.40
N ILE A 121 11.96 2.07 -1.81
CA ILE A 121 12.84 0.91 -2.00
C ILE A 121 12.19 -0.35 -1.41
N GLY A 122 11.61 -0.25 -0.22
CA GLY A 122 10.87 -1.34 0.42
C GLY A 122 9.68 -1.83 -0.41
N SER A 123 8.91 -0.92 -1.03
CA SER A 123 7.80 -1.30 -1.89
C SER A 123 8.26 -1.98 -3.18
N ILE A 124 9.37 -1.51 -3.78
CA ILE A 124 10.01 -2.16 -4.94
C ILE A 124 10.53 -3.56 -4.58
N VAL A 125 11.19 -3.71 -3.43
CA VAL A 125 11.67 -5.02 -2.95
C VAL A 125 10.49 -5.97 -2.66
N LEU A 126 9.39 -5.47 -2.09
CA LEU A 126 8.17 -6.26 -1.90
C LEU A 126 7.51 -6.66 -3.22
N ILE A 127 7.60 -5.83 -4.27
CA ILE A 127 7.18 -6.18 -5.63
C ILE A 127 8.04 -7.32 -6.18
N ILE A 128 9.36 -7.24 -6.03
CA ILE A 128 10.29 -8.30 -6.46
C ILE A 128 10.04 -9.60 -5.68
N MET A 129 9.82 -9.51 -4.36
CA MET A 129 9.54 -10.67 -3.50
C MET A 129 8.16 -11.27 -3.77
N SER A 130 7.16 -10.47 -4.13
CA SER A 130 5.83 -10.99 -4.49
C SER A 130 5.82 -11.72 -5.84
N CYS A 131 6.80 -11.47 -6.71
CA CYS A 131 7.08 -12.27 -7.91
C CYS A 131 7.68 -13.66 -7.62
N GLN A 132 8.27 -13.90 -6.44
CA GLN A 132 8.92 -15.18 -6.14
C GLN A 132 7.91 -16.32 -6.04
N PRO A 133 8.26 -17.53 -6.51
CA PRO A 133 7.34 -18.64 -6.40
C PRO A 133 7.05 -18.99 -4.95
N THR A 134 5.77 -19.26 -4.67
CA THR A 134 5.33 -19.92 -3.44
C THR A 134 6.14 -21.20 -3.26
N LYS A 135 6.90 -21.30 -2.16
CA LYS A 135 7.59 -22.56 -1.85
C LYS A 135 6.52 -23.61 -1.58
N PRO A 136 6.59 -24.81 -2.19
CA PRO A 136 5.69 -25.89 -1.84
C PRO A 136 5.83 -26.18 -0.34
N ALA A 137 4.72 -26.53 0.31
CA ALA A 137 4.77 -26.99 1.70
C ALA A 137 5.79 -28.14 1.79
N PRO A 138 6.57 -28.23 2.88
CA PRO A 138 7.51 -29.33 3.03
C PRO A 138 6.72 -30.64 2.87
N GLU A 139 7.13 -31.48 1.91
CA GLU A 139 6.60 -32.83 1.72
C GLU A 139 6.61 -33.52 3.09
N THR A 140 5.43 -33.89 3.56
CA THR A 140 5.37 -34.65 4.80
C THR A 140 5.88 -36.05 4.50
N LEU A 141 6.58 -36.68 5.44
CA LEU A 141 7.14 -38.04 5.27
C LEU A 141 6.07 -39.09 4.89
N PHE A 142 4.79 -38.76 5.04
CA PHE A 142 3.65 -39.57 4.64
C PHE A 142 3.42 -39.63 3.13
N ASP A 143 3.83 -38.60 2.37
CA ASP A 143 3.69 -38.56 0.89
C ASP A 143 4.75 -39.41 0.17
N LYS A 144 5.76 -39.91 0.88
CA LYS A 144 6.84 -40.75 0.33
C LYS A 144 6.58 -42.26 0.52
N VAL A 145 5.45 -42.63 1.12
CA VAL A 145 5.14 -44.01 1.50
C VAL A 145 4.06 -44.65 0.60
N GLU A 146 3.45 -43.88 -0.30
CA GLU A 146 2.62 -44.40 -1.41
C GLU A 146 3.45 -44.62 -2.69
#